data_AF-A0A1I7CSL4-F1
#
_entry.id   AF-A0A1I7CSL4-F1
#
_cell.length_a   1.000
_cell.length_b   1.000
_cell.length_c   1.000
_cell.angle_alpha   90.00
_cell.angle_beta   90.00
_cell.angle_gamma   90.00
#
_symmetry.space_group_name_H-M   'P 1'
#
loop_
_entity.id
_entity.type
_entity.pdbx_description
1 polymer ?
#
loop_
_entity_poly.entity_id
_entity_poly.type
_entity_poly.pdbx_seq_one_letter_code
_entity_poly.pdbx_strand_id
1 'polypeptide(L)'
;MIVSKSFRWSDARSVIAIIAALTMSFSIQARGEERVLDTLQMHGFLSQALIITDDNDFFGPSSEDEGSFKFTEIGANVSLRPHEDILLATQVLSRRAGGDGSNARPMLDYGIVDYQMLSNQQRTFGIQLA
;
A
#
# COMPACT_ATOMS: atom_id res chain seq x y z
N MET A 1 -22.72 -18.70 -23.17
CA MET A 1 -21.34 -18.58 -23.66
C MET A 1 -20.83 -17.20 -23.27
N ILE A 2 -20.15 -17.08 -22.12
CA ILE A 2 -19.51 -15.85 -21.66
C ILE A 2 -18.08 -16.27 -21.29
N VAL A 3 -17.12 -15.89 -22.14
CA VAL A 3 -15.70 -16.10 -21.89
C VAL A 3 -15.27 -15.04 -20.89
N SER A 4 -15.01 -15.44 -19.65
CA SER A 4 -14.31 -14.60 -18.68
C SER A 4 -12.87 -14.48 -19.16
N LYS A 5 -12.50 -13.31 -19.70
CA LYS A 5 -11.11 -12.97 -20.01
C LYS A 5 -10.38 -12.74 -18.67
N SER A 6 -9.88 -13.82 -18.07
CA SER A 6 -8.91 -13.72 -16.99
C SER A 6 -7.65 -13.06 -17.53
N PHE A 7 -7.43 -11.79 -17.20
CA PHE A 7 -6.18 -11.10 -17.50
C PHE A 7 -5.07 -11.75 -16.66
N ARG A 8 -4.33 -12.66 -17.29
CA ARG A 8 -3.24 -13.44 -16.68
C ARG A 8 -2.04 -12.52 -16.46
N TRP A 9 -1.96 -11.95 -15.26
CA TRP A 9 -0.83 -11.15 -14.79
C TRP A 9 0.40 -11.98 -14.39
N SER A 10 0.29 -13.32 -14.43
CA SER A 10 1.30 -14.25 -13.93
C SER A 10 2.41 -14.60 -14.94
N ASP A 11 2.39 -14.06 -16.15
CA ASP A 11 3.46 -14.31 -17.12
C ASP A 11 4.67 -13.44 -16.77
N ALA A 12 5.88 -14.00 -16.74
CA ALA A 12 7.13 -13.30 -16.37
C ALA A 12 7.37 -11.99 -17.16
N ARG A 13 6.74 -11.84 -18.32
CA ARG A 13 6.75 -10.61 -19.14
C ARG A 13 6.01 -9.44 -18.47
N SER A 14 4.99 -9.71 -17.66
CA SER A 14 4.26 -8.72 -16.86
C SER A 14 5.09 -8.20 -15.69
N VAL A 15 5.94 -9.06 -15.09
CA VAL A 15 6.86 -8.69 -14.00
C VAL A 15 7.95 -7.73 -14.50
N ILE A 16 8.50 -7.97 -15.70
CA ILE A 16 9.50 -7.09 -16.33
C ILE A 16 8.90 -5.70 -16.64
N ALA A 17 7.64 -5.64 -17.06
CA ALA A 17 6.95 -4.36 -17.32
C ALA A 17 6.77 -3.51 -16.05
N ILE A 18 6.59 -4.14 -14.88
CA ILE A 18 6.45 -3.44 -13.59
C ILE A 18 7.78 -2.83 -13.14
N ILE A 19 8.90 -3.54 -13.32
CA ILE A 19 10.25 -3.03 -12.99
C ILE A 19 10.61 -1.81 -13.85
N ALA A 20 10.22 -1.80 -15.13
CA ALA A 20 10.47 -0.66 -16.01
C ALA A 20 9.65 0.59 -15.63
N ALA A 21 8.44 0.42 -15.09
CA ALA A 21 7.57 1.53 -14.68
C ALA A 21 7.97 2.17 -13.33
N LEU A 22 8.70 1.45 -12.47
CA LEU A 22 9.14 1.91 -11.14
C LEU A 22 10.22 3.00 -11.18
N THR A 23 10.76 3.34 -12.34
CA THR A 23 11.75 4.44 -12.48
C THR A 23 11.13 5.82 -12.68
N MET A 24 9.80 5.92 -12.87
CA MET A 24 9.10 7.22 -12.95
C MET A 24 8.62 7.68 -11.58
N SER A 25 9.54 8.24 -10.79
CA SER A 25 9.16 9.07 -9.64
C SER A 25 8.57 10.39 -10.14
N PHE A 26 7.24 10.50 -10.17
CA PHE A 26 6.58 11.79 -10.39
C PHE A 26 6.72 12.65 -9.12
N SER A 27 7.75 13.49 -9.08
CA SER A 27 7.81 14.59 -8.12
C SER A 27 6.86 15.69 -8.60
N ILE A 28 5.63 15.71 -8.07
CA ILE A 28 4.72 16.84 -8.23
C ILE A 28 5.25 17.96 -7.33
N GLN A 29 5.91 18.95 -7.92
CA GLN A 29 6.29 20.19 -7.21
C GLN A 29 5.25 21.27 -7.51
N ALA A 30 4.38 21.53 -6.52
CA ALA A 30 3.54 22.71 -6.51
C ALA A 30 4.30 23.87 -5.84
N ARG A 31 4.23 25.07 -6.43
CA ARG A 31 4.73 26.33 -5.87
C ARG A 31 3.55 27.31 -5.76
N GLY A 32 3.29 27.82 -4.55
CA GLY A 32 2.54 29.06 -4.33
C GLY A 32 1.32 28.93 -3.40
N GLU A 33 1.32 29.76 -2.34
CA GLU A 33 0.37 29.88 -1.20
C GLU A 33 0.19 28.59 -0.39
N GLU A 34 0.41 28.65 0.93
CA GLU A 34 0.27 27.51 1.87
C GLU A 34 -1.17 26.98 1.86
N ARG A 35 -1.44 26.12 0.89
CA ARG A 35 -2.74 25.49 0.69
C ARG A 35 -2.66 24.14 1.38
N VAL A 36 -3.77 23.66 1.92
CA VAL A 36 -3.86 22.32 2.53
C VAL A 36 -3.20 21.23 1.66
N LEU A 37 -3.27 21.38 0.33
CA LEU A 37 -2.67 20.48 -0.64
C LEU A 37 -1.13 20.48 -0.66
N ASP A 38 -0.45 21.52 -0.17
CA ASP A 38 1.02 21.57 -0.10
C ASP A 38 1.58 20.60 0.94
N THR A 39 0.76 20.23 1.93
CA THR A 39 1.10 19.26 2.98
C THR A 39 0.69 17.83 2.62
N LEU A 40 0.03 17.63 1.47
CA LEU A 40 -0.41 16.32 1.01
C LEU A 40 0.81 15.47 0.67
N GLN A 41 0.99 14.36 1.39
CA GLN A 41 2.01 13.36 1.10
C GLN A 41 1.33 12.05 0.71
N MET A 42 1.79 11.48 -0.40
CA MET A 42 1.33 10.19 -0.89
C MET A 42 2.53 9.30 -1.15
N HIS A 43 2.49 8.10 -0.58
CA HIS A 43 3.51 7.08 -0.78
C HIS A 43 2.83 5.73 -0.99
N GLY A 44 3.54 4.79 -1.58
CA GLY A 44 2.99 3.46 -1.79
C GLY A 44 4.10 2.43 -1.91
N PHE A 45 3.69 1.18 -1.91
CA PHE A 45 4.58 0.06 -2.14
C PHE A 45 3.86 -1.03 -2.93
N LEU A 46 4.67 -1.87 -3.56
CA LEU A 46 4.24 -3.12 -4.17
C LEU A 46 5.23 -4.20 -3.74
N SER A 47 4.71 -5.33 -3.30
CA SER A 47 5.48 -6.45 -2.79
C SER A 47 5.05 -7.74 -3.47
N GLN A 48 6.02 -8.51 -3.94
CA GLN A 48 5.84 -9.86 -4.46
C GLN A 48 6.77 -10.78 -3.68
N ALA A 49 6.24 -11.90 -3.18
CA ALA A 49 7.02 -12.86 -2.42
C ALA A 49 7.08 -14.21 -3.14
N LEU A 50 8.21 -14.90 -2.96
CA LEU A 50 8.33 -16.36 -3.05
C LEU A 50 8.28 -16.89 -1.62
N ILE A 51 7.31 -17.75 -1.32
CA ILE A 51 7.12 -18.34 -0.01
C ILE A 51 7.44 -19.82 -0.12
N ILE A 52 8.44 -20.27 0.65
CA ILE A 52 8.84 -21.68 0.76
C ILE A 52 8.68 -22.06 2.22
N THR A 53 7.99 -23.17 2.46
CA THR A 53 7.68 -23.69 3.80
C THR A 53 7.88 -25.19 3.79
N ASP A 54 8.23 -25.78 4.93
CA ASP A 54 8.21 -27.23 5.09
C ASP A 54 6.86 -27.64 5.69
N ASP A 55 6.17 -28.59 5.05
CA ASP A 55 4.97 -29.29 5.54
C ASP A 55 3.69 -28.47 5.83
N ASN A 56 3.71 -27.13 5.73
CA ASN A 56 2.52 -26.31 5.94
C ASN A 56 2.38 -25.15 4.95
N ASP A 57 1.31 -25.20 4.16
CA ASP A 57 0.99 -24.16 3.18
C ASP A 57 0.67 -22.80 3.82
N PHE A 58 1.38 -21.77 3.37
CA PHE A 58 1.23 -20.38 3.76
C PHE A 58 0.99 -19.53 2.51
N PHE A 59 -0.20 -18.94 2.43
CA PHE A 59 -0.62 -18.08 1.32
C PHE A 59 -0.44 -18.72 -0.07
N GLY A 60 -0.87 -19.97 -0.18
CA GLY A 60 -0.79 -20.79 -1.39
C GLY A 60 -0.08 -22.12 -1.12
N PRO A 61 0.13 -22.96 -2.15
CA PRO A 61 0.86 -24.21 -2.04
C PRO A 61 2.36 -23.92 -1.90
N SER A 62 2.78 -23.46 -0.72
CA SER A 62 4.16 -23.07 -0.43
C SER A 62 5.00 -24.23 0.09
N SER A 63 4.37 -25.35 0.44
CA SER A 63 5.05 -26.57 0.87
C SER A 63 5.37 -27.54 -0.27
N GLU A 64 4.88 -27.25 -1.47
CA GLU A 64 5.09 -28.06 -2.67
C GLU A 64 6.21 -27.47 -3.55
N ASP A 65 6.96 -28.36 -4.22
CA ASP A 65 7.96 -28.04 -5.25
C ASP A 65 9.00 -26.95 -4.85
N GLU A 66 9.01 -25.83 -5.57
CA GLU A 66 9.92 -24.67 -5.41
C GLU A 66 9.28 -23.55 -4.54
N GLY A 67 8.12 -23.80 -3.94
CA GLY A 67 7.32 -22.82 -3.18
C GLY A 67 6.29 -22.05 -4.00
N SER A 68 5.70 -21.02 -3.38
CA SER A 68 4.53 -20.29 -3.89
C SER A 68 4.81 -18.81 -4.16
N PHE A 69 4.44 -18.34 -5.35
CA PHE A 69 4.37 -16.92 -5.72
C PHE A 69 2.97 -16.30 -5.55
N LYS A 70 2.03 -16.99 -4.88
CA LYS A 70 0.63 -16.54 -4.76
C LYS A 70 0.43 -15.39 -3.76
N PHE A 71 1.51 -14.80 -3.24
CA PHE A 71 1.48 -13.60 -2.40
C PHE A 71 1.87 -12.36 -3.19
N THR A 72 0.93 -11.43 -3.32
CA THR A 72 1.17 -10.09 -3.88
C THR A 72 0.45 -9.07 -3.02
N GLU A 73 1.12 -7.98 -2.69
CA GLU A 73 0.54 -6.87 -1.95
C GLU A 73 0.82 -5.54 -2.64
N ILE A 74 -0.17 -4.66 -2.61
CA ILE A 74 -0.04 -3.27 -3.01
C ILE A 74 -0.63 -2.40 -1.90
N GLY A 75 0.09 -1.35 -1.52
CA GLY A 75 -0.33 -0.41 -0.48
C GLY A 75 -0.20 1.02 -0.95
N ALA A 76 -1.15 1.86 -0.55
CA ALA A 76 -1.12 3.30 -0.73
C ALA A 76 -1.35 3.98 0.62
N ASN A 77 -0.51 4.95 0.94
CA ASN A 77 -0.54 5.77 2.13
C ASN A 77 -0.78 7.22 1.71
N VAL A 78 -1.71 7.88 2.39
CA VAL A 78 -2.01 9.29 2.19
C VAL A 78 -1.98 9.97 3.54
N SER A 79 -1.29 11.10 3.64
CA SER A 79 -1.37 11.97 4.79
C SER A 79 -1.50 13.42 4.36
N LEU A 80 -2.20 14.22 5.17
CA LEU A 80 -2.38 15.64 4.93
C LEU A 80 -2.48 16.38 6.27
N ARG A 81 -2.02 17.63 6.28
CA ARG A 81 -2.04 18.53 7.42
C ARG A 81 -2.92 19.74 7.07
N PRO A 82 -4.25 19.64 7.28
CA PRO A 82 -5.16 20.74 6.93
C PRO A 82 -4.99 21.97 7.83
N HIS A 83 -4.40 21.78 9.02
CA HIS A 83 -4.01 22.82 9.97
C HIS A 83 -2.68 22.40 10.58
N GLU A 84 -1.84 23.35 11.00
CA GLU A 84 -0.52 23.09 11.61
C GLU A 84 -0.57 22.07 12.76
N ASP A 85 -1.68 22.03 13.49
CA ASP A 85 -1.91 21.15 14.66
C ASP A 85 -2.68 19.86 14.37
N ILE A 86 -3.15 19.62 13.14
CA ILE A 86 -3.98 18.45 12.79
C ILE A 86 -3.28 17.63 11.72
N LEU A 87 -3.09 16.33 11.97
CA LEU A 87 -2.64 15.36 10.98
C LEU A 87 -3.75 14.36 10.69
N LEU A 88 -4.06 14.17 9.40
CA LEU A 88 -4.87 13.05 8.93
C LEU A 88 -3.95 12.10 8.17
N ALA A 89 -3.98 10.81 8.50
CA ALA A 89 -3.21 9.79 7.79
C ALA A 89 -4.07 8.55 7.57
N THR A 90 -3.94 7.93 6.40
CA THR A 90 -4.67 6.69 6.09
C THR A 90 -3.85 5.81 5.18
N GLN A 91 -4.02 4.50 5.37
CA GLN A 91 -3.46 3.50 4.48
C GLN A 91 -4.55 2.58 3.96
N VAL A 92 -4.51 2.34 2.66
CA VAL A 92 -5.32 1.32 1.99
C VAL A 92 -4.37 0.28 1.40
N LEU A 93 -4.66 -0.99 1.65
CA LEU A 93 -3.91 -2.10 1.09
C LEU A 93 -4.82 -3.02 0.29
N SER A 94 -4.25 -3.67 -0.71
CA SER A 94 -4.89 -4.78 -1.41
C SER A 94 -3.90 -5.92 -1.46
N ARG A 95 -4.32 -7.07 -0.91
CA ARG A 95 -3.47 -8.24 -0.74
C ARG A 95 -4.11 -9.45 -1.39
N ARG A 96 -3.32 -10.15 -2.20
CA ARG A 96 -3.59 -11.53 -2.63
C ARG A 96 -2.68 -12.44 -1.81
N ALA A 97 -3.26 -13.42 -1.16
CA ALA A 97 -2.54 -14.30 -0.25
C ALA A 97 -3.10 -15.73 -0.37
N GLY A 98 -2.75 -16.41 -1.47
CA GLY A 98 -3.22 -17.78 -1.77
C GLY A 98 -4.05 -17.93 -3.05
N GLY A 99 -4.57 -19.14 -3.27
CA GLY A 99 -5.32 -19.54 -4.47
C GLY A 99 -6.84 -19.42 -4.35
N ASP A 100 -7.45 -18.93 -5.43
CA ASP A 100 -8.85 -19.04 -5.87
C ASP A 100 -9.95 -18.22 -5.17
N GLY A 101 -9.69 -17.59 -4.02
CA GLY A 101 -10.74 -16.86 -3.27
C GLY A 101 -10.42 -15.43 -2.81
N SER A 102 -9.14 -15.09 -2.58
CA SER A 102 -8.76 -13.75 -2.13
C SER A 102 -8.74 -12.79 -3.33
N ASN A 103 -9.93 -12.37 -3.75
CA ASN A 103 -10.10 -11.21 -4.61
C ASN A 103 -9.35 -10.07 -3.91
N ALA A 104 -8.24 -9.62 -4.49
CA ALA A 104 -7.39 -8.55 -3.97
C ALA A 104 -8.21 -7.25 -3.84
N ARG A 105 -9.06 -7.21 -2.81
CA ARG A 105 -10.01 -6.14 -2.53
C ARG A 105 -9.25 -5.11 -1.73
N PRO A 106 -9.30 -3.83 -2.12
CA PRO A 106 -8.79 -2.76 -1.31
C PRO A 106 -9.49 -2.77 0.06
N MET A 107 -8.70 -2.74 1.13
CA MET A 107 -9.13 -2.64 2.51
C MET A 107 -8.39 -1.50 3.20
N LEU A 108 -9.09 -0.79 4.07
CA LEU A 108 -8.46 0.19 4.95
C LEU A 108 -7.60 -0.56 5.98
N ASP A 109 -6.31 -0.26 6.03
CA ASP A 109 -5.38 -0.82 7.01
C ASP A 109 -5.41 0.01 8.29
N TYR A 110 -5.28 1.33 8.15
CA TYR A 110 -5.49 2.29 9.23
C TYR A 110 -6.08 3.60 8.75
N GLY A 111 -6.71 4.32 9.67
CA GLY A 111 -7.10 5.71 9.52
C GLY A 111 -6.87 6.45 10.83
N ILE A 112 -5.98 7.44 10.81
CA ILE A 112 -5.55 8.19 11.99
C ILE A 112 -5.94 9.65 11.84
N VAL A 113 -6.42 10.22 12.96
CA VAL A 113 -6.57 11.66 13.17
C VAL A 113 -5.79 12.02 14.43
N ASP A 114 -4.73 12.80 14.29
CA ASP A 114 -3.92 13.31 15.39
C ASP A 114 -4.13 14.82 15.53
N TYR A 115 -4.49 15.26 16.73
CA TYR A 115 -4.64 16.67 17.08
C TYR A 115 -3.71 17.05 18.22
N GLN A 116 -2.77 17.94 17.91
CA GLN A 116 -1.75 18.42 18.85
C GLN A 116 -2.18 19.79 19.41
N MET A 117 -2.74 19.80 20.62
CA MET A 117 -3.16 21.04 21.30
C MET A 117 -1.99 21.96 21.65
N LEU A 118 -0.82 21.37 21.95
CA LEU A 118 0.40 22.10 22.22
C LEU A 118 1.53 21.38 21.50
N SER A 119 2.24 22.06 20.61
CA SER A 119 3.44 21.53 19.97
C SER A 119 4.52 22.61 19.94
N ASN A 120 5.60 22.40 20.70
CA ASN A 120 6.77 23.27 20.69
C ASN A 120 8.05 22.43 20.81
N GLN A 121 9.22 23.07 20.71
CA GLN A 121 10.52 22.38 20.74
C GLN A 121 10.79 21.57 22.01
N GLN A 122 10.07 21.86 23.10
CA GLN A 122 10.30 21.27 24.42
C GLN A 122 9.22 20.25 24.80
N ARG A 123 8.00 20.40 24.26
CA ARG A 123 6.82 19.62 24.67
C ARG A 123 5.80 19.49 23.54
N THR A 124 5.18 18.31 23.49
CA THR A 124 4.01 18.03 22.66
C THR A 124 2.91 17.41 23.52
N PHE A 125 1.67 17.89 23.37
CA PHE A 125 0.48 17.36 24.03
C PHE A 125 -0.69 17.32 23.04
N GLY A 126 -1.40 16.20 22.96
CA GLY A 126 -2.42 15.99 21.96
C GLY A 126 -3.27 14.74 22.20
N ILE A 127 -4.18 14.49 21.26
CA ILE A 127 -5.08 13.33 21.23
C ILE A 127 -5.00 12.71 19.84
N GLN A 128 -4.83 11.39 19.79
CA GLN A 128 -4.86 10.61 18.56
C GLN A 128 -6.05 9.66 18.57
N LEU A 129 -6.76 9.59 17.45
CA LEU A 129 -7.80 8.61 17.15
C LEU A 129 -7.30 7.71 16.01
N ALA A 130 -7.50 6.40 16.14
CA ALA A 130 -7.07 5.37 15.19
C ALA A 130 -8.12 4.27 15.05
#